data_AF-A0A1Y1Y9X6-F1
#
_entry.id   AF-A0A1Y1Y9X6-F1
#
_cell.length_a   1.000
_cell.length_b   1.000
_cell.length_c   1.000
_cell.angle_alpha   90.00
_cell.angle_beta   90.00
_cell.angle_gamma   90.00
#
_symmetry.space_group_name_H-M   'P 1'
#
loop_
_entity.id
_entity.type
_entity.pdbx_description
1 polymer ?
#
loop_
_entity_poly.entity_id
_entity_poly.type
_entity_poly.pdbx_seq_one_letter_code
_entity_poly.pdbx_strand_id
1 'polypeptide(L)'
;MGFNLGYLIVAGVSLLIAFLGISCQIFAVIPHYGGLNTTSISILIPFNILLFFLCWNYYLTCTTDPGMIPQNWEPKLEGEEVTVIEVKKKNNEPRYCRTCNAFKPPRAHHCSSCERCVLKMDHHCPWVNSCVGHHNYGYFIRFLFFVDVTCGICLYLLCVRAYEIYDDSVHFRYWYKPYPSTFELIILLLATCADGLVLILVGFLSGQQFWSMCVNTTTIEGWENEKIDEMVSKGRIDKEKVQFPYHLGAMKNIKQVLGDDPKWWLWPAPAPGNGINYPVAEGLSK
;
A
#
# COMPACT_ATOMS: atom_id res chain seq x y z
N MET A 1 -17.75 11.11 24.45
CA MET A 1 -16.46 11.25 23.76
C MET A 1 -15.99 9.85 23.40
N GLY A 2 -16.40 9.33 22.23
CA GLY A 2 -16.00 7.99 21.81
C GLY A 2 -14.53 8.01 21.42
N PHE A 3 -13.72 7.13 22.01
CA PHE A 3 -12.35 6.90 21.54
C PHE A 3 -12.41 6.54 20.06
N ASN A 4 -11.75 7.34 19.20
CA ASN A 4 -11.72 7.06 17.77
C ASN A 4 -10.68 5.96 17.53
N LEU A 5 -11.18 4.72 17.49
CA LEU A 5 -10.44 3.47 17.31
C LEU A 5 -9.40 3.53 16.18
N GLY A 6 -9.66 4.30 15.12
CA GLY A 6 -8.74 4.47 14.00
C GLY A 6 -7.39 5.08 14.39
N TYR A 7 -7.38 6.08 15.27
CA TYR A 7 -6.12 6.67 15.74
C TYR A 7 -5.32 5.70 16.63
N LEU A 8 -6.01 4.84 17.40
CA LEU A 8 -5.36 3.80 18.19
C LEU A 8 -4.72 2.73 17.28
N ILE A 9 -5.37 2.38 16.18
CA ILE A 9 -4.80 1.45 15.18
C ILE A 9 -3.55 2.06 14.55
N VAL A 10 -3.60 3.32 14.11
CA VAL A 10 -2.43 4.00 13.52
C VAL A 10 -1.27 4.12 14.51
N ALA A 11 -1.57 4.43 15.78
CA ALA A 11 -0.57 4.43 16.83
C ALA A 11 0.02 3.02 17.04
N GLY A 12 -0.82 1.98 17.04
CA GLY A 12 -0.39 0.58 17.14
C GLY A 12 0.54 0.15 16.00
N VAL A 13 0.22 0.51 14.76
CA VAL A 13 1.09 0.24 13.60
C VAL A 13 2.42 0.99 13.73
N SER A 14 2.38 2.27 14.15
CA SER A 14 3.60 3.05 14.37
C SER A 14 4.50 2.44 15.46
N LEU A 15 3.88 1.97 16.55
CA LEU A 15 4.58 1.26 17.63
C LEU A 15 5.15 -0.08 17.17
N LEU A 16 4.44 -0.81 16.30
CA LEU A 16 4.93 -2.06 15.72
C LEU A 16 6.16 -1.81 14.84
N ILE A 17 6.12 -0.81 13.96
CA ILE A 17 7.26 -0.40 13.13
C ILE A 17 8.46 -0.06 14.02
N ALA A 18 8.24 0.75 15.06
CA ALA A 18 9.29 1.12 16.00
C ALA A 18 9.84 -0.09 16.77
N PHE A 19 8.98 -0.99 17.25
CA PHE A 19 9.38 -2.21 17.95
C PHE A 19 10.27 -3.09 17.06
N LEU A 20 9.84 -3.39 15.83
CA LEU A 20 10.61 -4.21 14.90
C LEU A 20 11.94 -3.55 14.52
N GLY A 21 11.91 -2.26 14.17
CA GLY A 21 13.11 -1.50 13.82
C GLY A 21 14.11 -1.39 14.97
N ILE A 22 13.66 -1.10 16.19
CA ILE A 22 14.54 -0.98 17.37
C ILE A 22 15.08 -2.35 17.80
N SER A 23 14.21 -3.37 17.87
CA SER A 23 14.61 -4.69 18.35
C SER A 23 15.63 -5.36 17.42
N CYS A 24 15.47 -5.25 16.10
CA CYS A 24 16.43 -5.74 15.13
C CYS A 24 17.83 -5.16 15.36
N GLN A 25 17.92 -3.85 15.63
CA GLN A 25 19.21 -3.19 15.83
C GLN A 25 19.85 -3.55 17.16
N ILE A 26 19.08 -3.44 18.26
CA ILE A 26 19.60 -3.60 19.63
C ILE A 26 19.87 -5.06 19.97
N PHE A 27 19.01 -5.99 19.53
CA PHE A 27 19.08 -7.39 19.96
C PHE A 27 19.64 -8.33 18.88
N ALA A 28 19.65 -7.92 17.61
CA ALA A 28 20.25 -8.71 16.52
C ALA A 28 21.57 -8.13 16.03
N VAL A 29 21.56 -6.97 15.36
CA VAL A 29 22.74 -6.45 14.66
C VAL A 29 23.89 -6.09 15.60
N ILE A 30 23.63 -5.25 16.61
CA ILE A 30 24.68 -4.77 17.51
C ILE A 30 25.35 -5.93 18.26
N PRO A 31 24.61 -6.87 18.89
CA PRO A 31 25.23 -7.99 19.59
C PRO A 31 25.94 -8.97 18.67
N HIS A 32 25.41 -9.23 17.46
CA HIS A 32 26.04 -10.13 16.49
C HIS A 32 27.45 -9.68 16.09
N TYR A 33 27.62 -8.37 15.87
CA TYR A 33 28.92 -7.80 15.52
C TYR A 33 29.76 -7.36 16.72
N GLY A 34 29.35 -7.69 17.96
CA GLY A 34 30.10 -7.36 19.18
C GLY A 34 30.11 -5.86 19.54
N GLY A 35 29.11 -5.10 19.10
CA GLY A 35 28.94 -3.68 19.43
C GLY A 35 28.78 -2.77 18.20
N LEU A 36 28.82 -1.46 18.44
CA LEU A 36 28.87 -0.46 17.37
C LEU A 36 30.29 -0.34 16.83
N ASN A 37 30.48 -0.79 15.60
CA ASN A 37 31.74 -0.75 14.87
C ASN A 37 31.46 -0.49 13.38
N THR A 38 32.51 -0.41 12.56
CA THR A 38 32.38 -0.10 11.13
C THR A 38 31.42 -1.03 10.41
N THR A 39 31.45 -2.33 10.71
CA THR A 39 30.58 -3.33 10.07
C THR A 39 29.12 -3.15 10.48
N SER A 40 28.81 -3.09 11.78
CA SER A 40 27.44 -2.90 12.23
C SER A 40 26.88 -1.55 11.77
N ILE A 41 27.67 -0.47 11.80
CA ILE A 41 27.27 0.84 11.27
C ILE A 41 26.98 0.77 9.76
N SER A 42 27.80 0.05 8.98
CA SER A 42 27.57 -0.08 7.53
C SER A 42 26.26 -0.80 7.18
N ILE A 43 25.74 -1.64 8.08
CA ILE A 43 24.43 -2.31 7.95
C ILE A 43 23.31 -1.42 8.48
N LEU A 44 23.54 -0.77 9.64
CA LEU A 44 22.54 0.06 10.31
C LEU A 44 22.21 1.32 9.51
N ILE A 45 23.16 1.95 8.82
CA ILE A 45 22.90 3.15 8.00
C ILE A 45 21.83 2.88 6.93
N PRO A 46 22.02 1.93 5.98
CA PRO A 46 21.02 1.66 4.96
C PRO A 46 19.70 1.15 5.57
N PHE A 47 19.75 0.34 6.64
CA PHE A 47 18.55 -0.10 7.34
C PHE A 47 17.73 1.07 7.92
N ASN A 48 18.37 2.05 8.55
CA ASN A 48 17.68 3.23 9.08
C ASN A 48 17.16 4.16 7.98
N ILE A 49 17.84 4.24 6.83
CA ILE A 49 17.33 4.98 5.67
C ILE A 49 16.02 4.34 5.18
N LEU A 50 15.99 3.01 5.05
CA LEU A 50 14.78 2.28 4.68
C LEU A 50 13.65 2.47 5.71
N LEU A 51 13.98 2.37 7.00
CA LEU A 51 13.02 2.59 8.09
C LEU A 51 12.47 4.02 8.08
N PHE A 52 13.30 5.01 7.78
CA PHE A 52 12.87 6.40 7.61
C PHE A 52 11.87 6.55 6.45
N PHE A 53 12.17 5.97 5.28
CA PHE A 53 11.25 6.00 4.14
C PHE A 53 9.95 5.24 4.39
N LEU A 54 10.01 4.13 5.14
CA LEU A 54 8.83 3.39 5.60
C LEU A 54 7.93 4.31 6.44
N CYS A 55 8.48 4.91 7.50
CA CYS A 55 7.75 5.82 8.38
C CYS A 55 7.21 7.04 7.63
N TRP A 56 7.98 7.61 6.70
CA TRP A 56 7.58 8.79 5.94
C TRP A 56 6.41 8.46 4.99
N ASN A 57 6.49 7.38 4.23
CA ASN A 57 5.39 7.00 3.34
C ASN A 57 4.14 6.56 4.13
N TYR A 58 4.31 5.91 5.28
CA TYR A 58 3.19 5.61 6.18
C TYR A 58 2.52 6.90 6.67
N TYR A 59 3.29 7.86 7.18
CA TYR A 59 2.79 9.17 7.60
C TYR A 59 2.04 9.89 6.48
N LEU A 60 2.61 9.94 5.28
CA LEU A 60 1.97 10.58 4.12
C LEU A 60 0.69 9.86 3.71
N THR A 61 0.65 8.53 3.77
CA THR A 61 -0.56 7.76 3.47
C THR A 61 -1.69 8.08 4.46
N CYS A 62 -1.38 8.16 5.75
CA CYS A 62 -2.34 8.45 6.81
C CYS A 62 -2.86 9.90 6.77
N THR A 63 -2.00 10.86 6.40
CA THR A 63 -2.30 12.29 6.54
C THR A 63 -2.68 13.00 5.25
N THR A 64 -2.37 12.41 4.09
CA THR A 64 -2.78 12.97 2.78
C THR A 64 -4.25 12.69 2.55
N ASP A 65 -5.01 13.74 2.24
CA ASP A 65 -6.41 13.61 1.80
C ASP A 65 -6.46 12.71 0.54
N PRO A 66 -7.22 11.60 0.53
CA PRO A 66 -7.18 10.63 -0.57
C PRO A 66 -7.77 11.14 -1.89
N GLY A 67 -8.35 12.34 -1.89
CA GLY A 67 -9.02 12.96 -3.02
C GLY A 67 -10.49 13.18 -2.72
N MET A 68 -10.93 14.43 -2.80
CA MET A 68 -12.33 14.83 -2.75
C MET A 68 -12.83 15.17 -4.15
N ILE A 69 -14.12 14.96 -4.39
CA ILE A 69 -14.77 15.49 -5.59
C ILE A 69 -14.76 17.03 -5.50
N PRO A 70 -14.33 17.76 -6.56
CA PRO A 70 -14.42 19.21 -6.59
C PRO A 70 -15.85 19.70 -6.36
N GLN A 71 -15.99 20.84 -5.69
CA GLN A 71 -17.28 21.44 -5.47
C GLN A 71 -17.96 21.77 -6.80
N ASN A 72 -19.25 21.43 -6.93
CA ASN A 72 -20.05 21.62 -8.14
C ASN A 72 -19.45 20.94 -9.38
N TRP A 73 -18.70 19.84 -9.21
CA TRP A 73 -18.29 19.04 -10.36
C TRP A 73 -19.51 18.48 -11.09
N GLU A 74 -19.61 18.77 -12.37
CA GLU A 74 -20.65 18.26 -13.26
C GLU A 74 -20.02 17.45 -14.39
N PRO A 75 -20.69 16.36 -14.83
CA PRO A 75 -20.25 15.60 -15.98
C PRO A 75 -20.39 16.46 -17.24
N LYS A 76 -19.38 16.45 -18.11
CA LYS A 76 -19.51 17.04 -19.45
C LYS A 76 -20.46 16.17 -20.28
N LEU A 77 -21.57 16.73 -20.75
CA LEU A 77 -22.70 15.98 -21.32
C LEU A 77 -22.92 16.15 -22.83
N GLU A 78 -22.10 16.91 -23.57
CA GLU A 78 -22.39 17.25 -24.98
C GLU A 78 -21.20 17.13 -25.93
N GLY A 79 -21.39 16.43 -27.07
CA GLY A 79 -20.82 16.73 -28.38
C GLY A 79 -19.30 16.62 -28.62
N GLU A 80 -18.47 16.54 -27.59
CA GLU A 80 -17.01 16.47 -27.67
C GLU A 80 -16.53 15.24 -26.87
N GLU A 81 -15.93 14.29 -27.59
CA GLU A 81 -15.26 13.05 -27.13
C GLU A 81 -15.75 12.49 -25.79
N VAL A 82 -16.50 11.37 -25.84
CA VAL A 82 -16.87 10.62 -24.64
C VAL A 82 -15.58 10.06 -24.05
N THR A 83 -14.98 10.79 -23.11
CA THR A 83 -13.91 10.29 -22.25
C THR A 83 -14.55 9.29 -21.28
N VAL A 84 -14.84 8.09 -21.80
CA VAL A 84 -15.34 6.88 -21.14
C VAL A 84 -15.90 7.18 -19.75
N ILE A 85 -17.09 7.81 -19.72
CA ILE A 85 -17.87 7.83 -18.50
C ILE A 85 -18.16 6.37 -18.21
N GLU A 86 -17.81 5.88 -17.03
CA GLU A 86 -18.26 4.58 -16.51
C GLU A 86 -19.79 4.62 -16.37
N VAL A 87 -20.48 4.54 -17.50
CA VAL A 87 -21.93 4.61 -17.60
C VAL A 87 -22.45 3.31 -17.00
N LYS A 88 -23.01 3.39 -15.79
CA LYS A 88 -23.51 2.20 -15.08
C LYS A 88 -24.88 1.73 -15.55
N LYS A 89 -25.43 2.24 -16.66
CA LYS A 89 -26.80 1.93 -17.11
C LYS A 89 -26.97 1.98 -18.62
N LYS A 90 -27.94 1.19 -19.11
CA LYS A 90 -28.48 1.17 -20.48
C LYS A 90 -28.83 2.54 -21.11
N ASN A 91 -28.76 3.65 -20.37
CA ASN A 91 -29.31 4.96 -20.75
C ASN A 91 -28.28 6.12 -20.78
N ASN A 92 -26.97 5.88 -20.75
CA ASN A 92 -25.95 6.95 -20.78
C ASN A 92 -26.04 8.01 -19.66
N GLU A 93 -26.72 7.70 -18.55
CA GLU A 93 -26.82 8.61 -17.39
C GLU A 93 -25.50 8.69 -16.61
N PRO A 94 -25.03 9.89 -16.23
CA PRO A 94 -23.89 10.06 -15.35
C PRO A 94 -24.07 9.39 -13.98
N ARG A 95 -22.97 8.90 -13.39
CA ARG A 95 -23.00 8.31 -12.04
C ARG A 95 -23.30 9.40 -10.99
N TYR A 96 -24.24 9.14 -10.10
CA TYR A 96 -24.64 10.06 -9.03
C TYR A 96 -24.52 9.43 -7.64
N CYS A 97 -24.05 10.20 -6.65
CA CYS A 97 -24.08 9.82 -5.25
C CYS A 97 -25.28 10.47 -4.56
N ARG A 98 -26.25 9.66 -4.12
CA ARG A 98 -27.42 10.15 -3.38
C ARG A 98 -27.03 10.68 -2.00
N THR A 99 -26.10 10.03 -1.30
CA THR A 99 -25.65 10.43 0.05
C THR A 99 -24.94 11.78 0.04
N CYS A 100 -24.04 12.00 -0.91
CA CYS A 100 -23.30 13.26 -1.04
C CYS A 100 -24.03 14.32 -1.87
N ASN A 101 -25.17 13.97 -2.48
CA ASN A 101 -25.91 14.82 -3.41
C ASN A 101 -25.01 15.45 -4.51
N ALA A 102 -24.19 14.62 -5.15
CA ALA A 102 -23.21 15.07 -6.14
C ALA A 102 -22.98 14.01 -7.23
N PHE A 103 -22.63 14.46 -8.45
CA PHE A 103 -22.16 13.57 -9.50
C PHE A 103 -20.79 12.97 -9.16
N LYS A 104 -20.55 11.74 -9.61
CA LYS A 104 -19.30 11.01 -9.39
C LYS A 104 -18.43 11.07 -10.65
N PRO A 105 -17.21 11.61 -10.56
CA PRO A 105 -16.20 11.41 -11.59
C PRO A 105 -15.95 9.92 -11.87
N PRO A 106 -15.35 9.58 -13.02
CA PRO A 106 -14.86 8.23 -13.29
C PRO A 106 -14.01 7.70 -12.12
N ARG A 107 -14.16 6.41 -11.80
CA ARG A 107 -13.42 5.71 -10.73
C ARG A 107 -13.70 6.23 -9.30
N ALA A 108 -14.60 7.20 -9.12
CA ALA A 108 -14.93 7.71 -7.80
C ALA A 108 -16.02 6.86 -7.11
N HIS A 109 -15.84 6.57 -5.82
CA HIS A 109 -16.80 5.79 -5.03
C HIS A 109 -17.09 6.48 -3.69
N HIS A 110 -18.26 6.19 -3.11
CA HIS A 110 -18.65 6.71 -1.80
C HIS A 110 -18.13 5.76 -0.72
N CYS A 111 -17.38 6.27 0.24
CA CYS A 111 -16.97 5.53 1.42
C CYS A 111 -17.89 5.91 2.57
N SER A 112 -18.62 4.95 3.13
CA SER A 112 -19.46 5.17 4.30
C SER A 112 -18.64 5.52 5.55
N SER A 113 -17.45 4.93 5.73
CA SER A 113 -16.58 5.21 6.87
C SER A 113 -16.00 6.62 6.86
N CYS A 114 -15.73 7.18 5.66
CA CYS A 114 -15.27 8.57 5.50
C CYS A 114 -16.42 9.55 5.23
N GLU A 115 -17.65 9.05 5.11
CA GLU A 115 -18.88 9.80 4.81
C GLU A 115 -18.79 10.73 3.60
N ARG A 116 -17.99 10.35 2.60
CA ARG A 116 -17.75 11.17 1.41
C ARG A 116 -17.40 10.34 0.18
N CYS A 117 -17.49 10.96 -0.99
CA CYS A 117 -16.93 10.38 -2.20
C CYS A 117 -15.42 10.62 -2.31
N VAL A 118 -14.69 9.60 -2.72
CA VAL A 118 -13.23 9.59 -2.86
C VAL A 118 -12.87 9.36 -4.34
N LEU A 119 -11.95 10.19 -4.86
CA LEU A 119 -11.43 10.06 -6.23
C LEU A 119 -10.59 8.79 -6.37
N LYS A 120 -10.78 8.03 -7.46
CA LYS A 120 -10.13 6.72 -7.71
C LYS A 120 -10.01 5.90 -6.43
N MET A 121 -11.15 5.73 -5.75
CA MET A 121 -11.20 5.05 -4.47
C MET A 121 -10.74 3.61 -4.67
N ASP A 122 -9.69 3.21 -3.96
CA ASP A 122 -9.24 1.83 -3.94
C ASP A 122 -9.99 1.05 -2.85
N HIS A 123 -9.79 1.45 -1.60
CA HIS A 123 -10.49 0.87 -0.45
C HIS A 123 -10.46 1.84 0.73
N HIS A 124 -11.22 1.51 1.77
CA HIS A 124 -11.03 2.12 3.09
C HIS A 124 -10.09 1.23 3.90
N CYS A 125 -8.99 1.79 4.38
CA CYS A 125 -7.96 1.03 5.09
C CYS A 125 -7.93 1.43 6.57
N PRO A 126 -8.38 0.55 7.49
CA PRO A 126 -8.36 0.84 8.92
C PRO A 126 -6.94 1.09 9.45
N TRP A 127 -5.93 0.45 8.86
CA TRP A 127 -4.53 0.52 9.27
C TRP A 127 -3.87 1.88 9.04
N VAL A 128 -4.45 2.71 8.17
CA VAL A 128 -4.00 4.10 7.92
C VAL A 128 -5.06 5.12 8.35
N ASN A 129 -6.17 4.66 8.95
CA ASN A 129 -7.32 5.45 9.35
C ASN A 129 -7.82 6.43 8.25
N SER A 130 -7.79 5.98 7.01
CA SER A 130 -8.15 6.80 5.84
C SER A 130 -8.56 5.90 4.68
N CYS A 131 -9.22 6.50 3.69
CA CYS A 131 -9.31 5.86 2.38
C CYS A 131 -7.95 5.88 1.68
N VAL A 132 -7.72 4.86 0.86
CA VAL A 132 -6.68 4.88 -0.17
C VAL A 132 -7.38 5.28 -1.48
N GLY A 133 -6.95 6.38 -2.07
CA GLY A 133 -7.52 6.99 -3.27
C GLY A 133 -6.47 7.69 -4.11
N HIS A 134 -6.88 8.48 -5.09
CA HIS A 134 -5.99 9.09 -6.09
C HIS A 134 -4.74 9.75 -5.50
N HIS A 135 -4.90 10.63 -4.51
CA HIS A 135 -3.79 11.45 -4.01
C HIS A 135 -2.81 10.73 -3.10
N ASN A 136 -3.23 9.66 -2.42
CA ASN A 136 -2.38 8.93 -1.47
C ASN A 136 -2.03 7.50 -1.92
N TYR A 137 -2.57 7.01 -3.05
CA TYR A 137 -2.27 5.66 -3.56
C TYR A 137 -0.77 5.45 -3.81
N GLY A 138 -0.09 6.43 -4.41
CA GLY A 138 1.36 6.35 -4.63
C GLY A 138 2.17 6.28 -3.33
N TYR A 139 1.73 6.94 -2.26
CA TYR A 139 2.36 6.82 -0.94
C TYR A 139 2.10 5.45 -0.33
N PHE A 140 0.89 4.92 -0.48
CA PHE A 140 0.53 3.58 -0.01
C PHE A 140 1.36 2.49 -0.71
N ILE A 141 1.53 2.57 -2.04
CA ILE A 141 2.38 1.64 -2.81
C ILE A 141 3.83 1.66 -2.32
N ARG A 142 4.39 2.85 -2.09
CA ARG A 142 5.76 2.98 -1.54
C ARG A 142 5.85 2.48 -0.11
N PHE A 143 4.84 2.76 0.73
CA PHE A 143 4.76 2.23 2.09
C PHE A 143 4.82 0.70 2.08
N LEU A 144 4.00 0.03 1.27
CA LEU A 144 4.02 -1.43 1.12
C LEU A 144 5.39 -1.94 0.69
N PHE A 145 6.00 -1.31 -0.32
CA PHE A 145 7.35 -1.67 -0.78
C PHE A 145 8.40 -1.55 0.35
N PHE A 146 8.41 -0.43 1.08
CA PHE A 146 9.36 -0.23 2.16
C PHE A 146 9.10 -1.16 3.35
N VAL A 147 7.85 -1.55 3.62
CA VAL A 147 7.54 -2.60 4.61
C VAL A 147 8.16 -3.91 4.17
N ASP A 148 7.89 -4.38 2.95
CA ASP A 148 8.38 -5.68 2.48
C ASP A 148 9.92 -5.75 2.49
N VAL A 149 10.59 -4.70 2.04
CA VAL A 149 12.06 -4.65 2.01
C VAL A 149 12.65 -4.55 3.42
N THR A 150 12.12 -3.65 4.26
CA THR A 150 12.67 -3.43 5.61
C THR A 150 12.42 -4.63 6.51
N CYS A 151 11.21 -5.19 6.49
CA CYS A 151 10.87 -6.41 7.21
C CYS A 151 11.62 -7.63 6.66
N GLY A 152 11.82 -7.74 5.34
CA GLY A 152 12.61 -8.83 4.76
C GLY A 152 14.06 -8.82 5.25
N ILE A 153 14.69 -7.64 5.31
CA ILE A 153 16.04 -7.47 5.87
C ILE A 153 16.03 -7.72 7.39
N CYS A 154 15.03 -7.20 8.11
CA CYS A 154 14.88 -7.40 9.55
C CYS A 154 14.80 -8.89 9.90
N LEU A 155 13.93 -9.65 9.23
CA LEU A 155 13.77 -11.09 9.43
C LEU A 155 15.07 -11.84 9.14
N TYR A 156 15.78 -11.49 8.06
CA TYR A 156 17.08 -12.07 7.76
C TYR A 156 18.07 -11.86 8.91
N LEU A 157 18.20 -10.62 9.41
CA LEU A 157 19.11 -10.29 10.51
C LEU A 157 18.73 -10.98 11.82
N LEU A 158 17.43 -11.08 12.12
CA LEU A 158 16.91 -11.83 13.27
C LEU A 158 17.23 -13.32 13.16
N CYS A 159 17.07 -13.93 11.99
CA CYS A 159 17.42 -15.33 11.73
C CYS A 159 18.93 -15.58 11.86
N VAL A 160 19.77 -14.67 11.35
CA VAL A 160 21.24 -14.75 11.52
C VAL A 160 21.59 -14.74 13.01
N ARG A 161 20.98 -13.83 13.79
CA ARG A 161 21.20 -13.77 15.24
C ARG A 161 20.72 -15.04 15.94
N ALA A 162 19.55 -15.56 15.58
CA ALA A 162 19.00 -16.78 16.16
C ALA A 162 19.91 -17.98 15.87
N TYR A 163 20.42 -18.09 14.63
CA TYR A 163 21.36 -19.13 14.24
C TYR A 163 22.67 -19.05 15.01
N GLU A 164 23.24 -17.86 15.17
CA GLU A 164 24.44 -17.64 15.97
C GLU A 164 24.26 -18.09 17.43
N ILE A 165 23.12 -17.74 18.05
CA ILE A 165 22.81 -18.17 19.42
C ILE A 165 22.70 -19.69 19.50
N TYR A 166 22.04 -20.33 18.52
CA TYR A 166 21.93 -21.78 18.44
C TYR A 166 23.29 -22.46 18.26
N ASP A 167 24.12 -21.97 17.34
CA ASP A 167 25.44 -22.53 17.03
C ASP A 167 26.38 -22.43 18.25
N ASP A 168 26.37 -21.29 18.94
CA ASP A 168 27.11 -21.11 20.18
C ASP A 168 26.62 -22.07 21.29
N SER A 169 25.32 -22.44 21.29
CA SER A 169 24.72 -23.38 22.26
C SER A 169 25.21 -24.79 22.03
N VAL A 170 25.15 -25.24 20.78
CA VAL A 170 25.54 -26.60 20.39
C VAL A 170 27.04 -26.82 20.59
N HIS A 171 27.85 -25.79 20.32
CA HIS A 171 29.30 -25.87 20.43
C HIS A 171 29.88 -25.39 21.77
N PHE A 172 29.03 -25.15 22.77
CA PHE A 172 29.42 -24.72 24.12
C PHE A 172 30.35 -23.49 24.14
N ARG A 173 30.18 -22.53 23.23
CA ARG A 173 31.08 -21.36 23.09
C ARG A 173 30.89 -20.27 24.14
N TYR A 174 30.02 -20.50 25.13
CA TYR A 174 29.71 -19.53 26.19
C TYR A 174 30.83 -19.31 27.21
N TRP A 175 31.93 -20.06 27.12
CA TRP A 175 33.10 -19.84 27.97
C TRP A 175 33.85 -18.54 27.65
N TYR A 176 33.63 -17.91 26.47
CA TYR A 176 34.25 -16.62 26.09
C TYR A 176 33.27 -15.58 25.55
N LYS A 177 31.99 -15.94 25.36
CA LYS A 177 30.95 -15.04 24.90
C LYS A 177 29.70 -15.18 25.76
N PRO A 178 29.17 -14.09 26.34
CA PRO A 178 28.02 -14.17 27.22
C PRO A 178 26.76 -14.66 26.47
N TYR A 179 26.03 -15.59 27.10
CA TYR A 179 24.72 -16.03 26.61
C TYR A 179 23.70 -14.88 26.70
N PRO A 180 22.80 -14.71 25.71
CA PRO A 180 21.75 -13.71 25.78
C PRO A 180 20.86 -13.90 27.02
N SER A 181 20.40 -12.80 27.61
CA SER A 181 19.47 -12.89 28.75
C SER A 181 18.11 -13.46 28.33
N THR A 182 17.35 -14.02 29.28
CA THR A 182 15.97 -14.47 29.01
C THR A 182 15.10 -13.37 28.41
N PHE A 183 15.30 -12.11 28.85
CA PHE A 183 14.59 -10.97 28.29
C PHE A 183 14.93 -10.76 26.81
N GLU A 184 16.21 -10.82 26.44
CA GLU A 184 16.64 -10.69 25.04
C GLU A 184 16.06 -11.80 24.16
N LEU A 185 16.05 -13.04 24.66
CA LEU A 185 15.46 -14.17 23.94
C LEU A 185 13.95 -13.98 23.71
N ILE A 186 13.23 -13.48 24.71
CA ILE A 186 11.80 -13.17 24.57
C ILE A 186 11.59 -12.09 23.50
N ILE A 187 12.37 -11.02 23.52
CA ILE A 187 12.24 -9.94 22.52
C ILE A 187 12.58 -10.46 21.12
N LEU A 188 13.64 -11.24 20.96
CA LEU A 188 14.01 -11.83 19.66
C LEU A 188 12.91 -12.74 19.12
N LEU A 189 12.30 -13.57 19.97
CA LEU A 189 11.17 -14.42 19.60
C LEU A 189 9.97 -13.59 19.16
N LEU A 190 9.56 -12.61 19.97
CA LEU A 190 8.42 -11.74 19.68
C LEU A 190 8.63 -10.93 18.39
N ALA A 191 9.84 -10.37 18.20
CA ALA A 191 10.20 -9.64 17.00
C ALA A 191 10.15 -10.55 15.77
N THR A 192 10.75 -11.74 15.82
CA THR A 192 10.76 -12.69 14.70
C THR A 192 9.35 -13.14 14.32
N CYS A 193 8.50 -13.48 15.30
CA CYS A 193 7.12 -13.88 15.04
C CYS A 193 6.27 -12.73 14.50
N ALA A 194 6.39 -11.53 15.07
CA ALA A 194 5.66 -10.36 14.61
C ALA A 194 6.08 -9.95 13.20
N ASP A 195 7.38 -9.92 12.91
CA ASP A 195 7.93 -9.57 11.59
C ASP A 195 7.53 -10.60 10.53
N GLY A 196 7.62 -11.89 10.84
CA GLY A 196 7.14 -12.96 9.97
C GLY A 196 5.65 -12.85 9.65
N LEU A 197 4.81 -12.51 10.64
CA LEU A 197 3.38 -12.27 10.42
C LEU A 197 3.13 -11.04 9.55
N VAL A 198 3.87 -9.94 9.79
CA VAL A 198 3.80 -8.74 8.96
C VAL A 198 4.13 -9.07 7.51
N LEU A 199 5.22 -9.79 7.25
CA LEU A 199 5.61 -10.18 5.89
C LEU A 199 4.58 -11.06 5.19
N ILE A 200 3.95 -12.00 5.90
CA ILE A 200 2.91 -12.85 5.31
C ILE A 200 1.68 -12.02 4.94
N LEU A 201 1.17 -11.21 5.87
CA LEU A 201 -0.07 -10.47 5.68
C LEU A 201 0.11 -9.29 4.72
N VAL A 202 1.14 -8.47 4.96
CA VAL A 202 1.44 -7.31 4.12
C VAL A 202 2.00 -7.76 2.78
N GLY A 203 2.84 -8.79 2.70
CA GLY A 203 3.36 -9.29 1.43
C GLY A 203 2.26 -9.79 0.49
N PHE A 204 1.21 -10.43 1.03
CA PHE A 204 0.03 -10.78 0.22
C PHE A 204 -0.68 -9.53 -0.31
N LEU A 205 -0.93 -8.54 0.55
CA LEU A 205 -1.53 -7.26 0.16
C LEU A 205 -0.68 -6.51 -0.87
N SER A 206 0.63 -6.46 -0.69
CA SER A 206 1.60 -5.87 -1.62
C SER A 206 1.52 -6.52 -2.99
N GLY A 207 1.48 -7.85 -3.05
CA GLY A 207 1.32 -8.60 -4.30
C GLY A 207 0.05 -8.18 -5.06
N GLN A 208 -1.08 -8.09 -4.36
CA GLN A 208 -2.34 -7.63 -4.95
C GLN A 208 -2.25 -6.18 -5.45
N GLN A 209 -1.70 -5.28 -4.65
CA GLN A 209 -1.65 -3.85 -4.96
C GLN A 209 -0.64 -3.52 -6.07
N PHE A 210 0.50 -4.20 -6.12
CA PHE A 210 1.45 -4.06 -7.22
C PHE A 210 0.87 -4.64 -8.52
N TRP A 211 0.12 -5.74 -8.45
CA TRP A 211 -0.61 -6.25 -9.60
C TRP A 211 -1.66 -5.23 -10.09
N SER A 212 -2.51 -4.74 -9.19
CA SER A 212 -3.51 -3.70 -9.46
C SER A 212 -2.90 -2.45 -10.11
N MET A 213 -1.75 -1.98 -9.61
CA MET A 213 -0.99 -0.89 -10.25
C MET A 213 -0.52 -1.27 -11.66
N CYS A 214 0.00 -2.48 -11.87
CA CYS A 214 0.42 -2.95 -13.18
C CYS A 214 -0.74 -3.07 -14.18
N VAL A 215 -1.94 -3.42 -13.73
CA VAL A 215 -3.11 -3.54 -14.60
C VAL A 215 -4.01 -2.31 -14.63
N ASN A 216 -3.69 -1.27 -13.82
CA ASN A 216 -4.45 -0.03 -13.62
C ASN A 216 -5.90 -0.26 -13.16
N THR A 217 -6.11 -1.26 -12.30
CA THR A 217 -7.39 -1.51 -11.65
C THR A 217 -7.30 -1.07 -10.19
N THR A 218 -8.35 -0.45 -9.68
CA THR A 218 -8.54 -0.36 -8.22
C THR A 218 -9.04 -1.69 -7.68
N THR A 219 -8.97 -1.89 -6.36
CA THR A 219 -9.58 -3.04 -5.69
C THR A 219 -11.07 -3.12 -6.04
N ILE A 220 -11.81 -2.02 -5.93
CA ILE A 220 -13.25 -1.97 -6.27
C ILE A 220 -13.49 -2.37 -7.73
N GLU A 221 -12.72 -1.83 -8.67
CA GLU A 221 -12.81 -2.18 -10.09
C GLU A 221 -12.50 -3.66 -10.33
N GLY A 222 -11.54 -4.23 -9.61
CA GLY A 222 -11.23 -5.66 -9.62
C GLY A 222 -12.45 -6.52 -9.26
N TRP A 223 -13.12 -6.22 -8.15
CA TRP A 223 -14.35 -6.91 -7.74
C TRP A 223 -15.50 -6.72 -8.75
N GLU A 224 -15.62 -5.54 -9.34
CA GLU A 224 -16.61 -5.27 -10.39
C GLU A 224 -16.32 -6.12 -11.64
N ASN A 225 -15.06 -6.23 -12.05
CA ASN A 225 -14.64 -7.05 -13.19
C ASN A 225 -14.86 -8.55 -12.95
N GLU A 226 -14.48 -9.08 -11.78
CA GLU A 226 -14.71 -10.50 -11.43
C GLU A 226 -16.19 -10.88 -11.51
N LYS A 227 -17.07 -9.99 -11.02
CA LYS A 227 -18.52 -10.19 -11.12
C LYS A 227 -19.01 -10.17 -12.56
N ILE A 228 -18.42 -9.34 -13.40
CA ILE A 228 -18.77 -9.30 -14.82
C ILE A 228 -18.29 -10.58 -15.52
N ASP A 229 -17.08 -11.05 -15.25
CA ASP A 229 -16.56 -12.31 -15.78
C ASP A 229 -17.43 -13.51 -15.37
N GLU A 230 -17.94 -13.52 -14.13
CA GLU A 230 -18.91 -14.51 -13.67
C GLU A 230 -20.21 -14.45 -14.50
N MET A 231 -20.73 -13.26 -14.80
CA MET A 231 -21.93 -13.09 -15.63
C MET A 231 -21.69 -13.50 -17.09
N VAL A 232 -20.51 -13.23 -17.63
CA VAL A 232 -20.08 -13.65 -18.97
C VAL A 232 -19.97 -15.18 -19.04
N SER A 233 -19.36 -15.84 -18.05
CA SER A 233 -19.24 -17.30 -18.02
C SER A 233 -20.60 -18.01 -17.97
N LYS A 234 -21.60 -17.34 -17.38
CA LYS A 234 -23.00 -17.79 -17.33
C LYS A 234 -23.82 -17.42 -18.57
N GLY A 235 -23.21 -16.83 -19.60
CA GLY A 235 -23.87 -16.41 -20.84
C GLY A 235 -24.88 -15.28 -20.68
N ARG A 236 -24.80 -14.48 -19.59
CA ARG A 236 -25.75 -13.39 -19.31
C ARG A 236 -25.36 -12.07 -19.98
N ILE A 237 -24.09 -11.90 -20.31
CA ILE A 237 -23.51 -10.70 -20.90
C ILE A 237 -22.51 -11.11 -21.97
N ASP A 238 -22.51 -10.42 -23.12
CA ASP A 238 -21.52 -10.62 -24.17
C ASP A 238 -20.18 -10.01 -23.75
N LYS A 239 -19.12 -10.82 -23.74
CA LYS A 239 -17.76 -10.38 -23.37
C LYS A 239 -17.28 -9.19 -24.19
N GLU A 240 -17.62 -9.15 -25.48
CA GLU A 240 -17.21 -8.08 -26.40
C GLU A 240 -17.77 -6.70 -26.03
N LYS A 241 -18.86 -6.66 -25.26
CA LYS A 241 -19.50 -5.43 -24.79
C LYS A 241 -18.93 -4.92 -23.46
N VAL A 242 -18.04 -5.68 -22.82
CA VAL A 242 -17.41 -5.32 -21.55
C VAL A 242 -15.93 -5.09 -21.79
N GLN A 243 -15.51 -3.84 -21.74
CA GLN A 243 -14.10 -3.49 -21.85
C GLN A 243 -13.68 -2.62 -20.66
N PHE A 244 -12.59 -3.00 -20.01
CA PHE A 244 -12.00 -2.21 -18.94
C PHE A 244 -10.98 -1.24 -19.55
N PRO A 245 -11.26 0.08 -19.56
CA PRO A 245 -10.60 1.01 -20.47
C PRO A 245 -9.23 1.49 -19.98
N TYR A 246 -8.90 1.30 -18.70
CA TYR A 246 -7.74 1.97 -18.09
C TYR A 246 -6.43 1.20 -18.20
N HIS A 247 -6.45 -0.04 -18.69
CA HIS A 247 -5.24 -0.82 -18.88
C HIS A 247 -4.48 -0.35 -20.13
N LEU A 248 -3.39 0.41 -19.95
CA LEU A 248 -2.58 0.95 -21.05
C LEU A 248 -1.25 0.20 -21.28
N GLY A 249 -1.05 -0.92 -20.57
CA GLY A 249 0.23 -1.62 -20.43
C GLY A 249 0.99 -1.21 -19.17
N ALA A 250 1.66 -2.19 -18.55
CA ALA A 250 2.20 -2.10 -17.19
C ALA A 250 3.05 -0.84 -16.93
N MET A 251 3.99 -0.51 -17.81
CA MET A 251 4.86 0.66 -17.64
C MET A 251 4.07 1.99 -17.65
N LYS A 252 3.11 2.15 -18.59
CA LYS A 252 2.26 3.35 -18.64
C LYS A 252 1.37 3.45 -17.40
N ASN A 253 0.90 2.31 -16.89
CA ASN A 253 0.06 2.24 -15.70
C ASN A 253 0.85 2.62 -14.43
N ILE A 254 2.08 2.11 -14.27
CA ILE A 254 2.96 2.48 -13.16
C ILE A 254 3.27 3.98 -13.18
N LYS A 255 3.54 4.56 -14.36
CA LYS A 255 3.77 6.01 -14.49
C LYS A 255 2.59 6.87 -14.05
N GLN A 256 1.35 6.40 -14.25
CA GLN A 256 0.16 7.11 -13.74
C GLN A 256 0.09 7.15 -12.20
N VAL A 257 0.82 6.28 -11.50
CA VAL A 257 0.84 6.21 -10.03
C VAL A 257 2.11 6.83 -9.45
N LEU A 258 3.27 6.53 -10.02
CA LEU A 258 4.58 6.90 -9.46
C LEU A 258 5.27 8.07 -10.18
N GLY A 259 4.72 8.53 -11.30
CA GLY A 259 5.28 9.58 -12.14
C GLY A 259 6.10 9.06 -13.32
N ASP A 260 6.43 9.97 -14.25
CA ASP A 260 7.00 9.61 -15.56
C ASP A 260 8.43 9.07 -15.52
N ASP A 261 9.19 9.47 -14.49
CA ASP A 261 10.61 9.26 -14.38
C ASP A 261 10.95 8.22 -13.29
N PRO A 262 11.42 7.02 -13.68
CA PRO A 262 11.70 5.93 -12.74
C PRO A 262 12.71 6.26 -11.64
N LYS A 263 13.62 7.23 -11.85
CA LYS A 263 14.62 7.60 -10.82
C LYS A 263 13.97 8.14 -9.56
N TRP A 264 12.75 8.66 -9.67
CA TRP A 264 12.00 9.27 -8.57
C TRP A 264 10.89 8.37 -8.03
N TRP A 265 10.76 7.13 -8.51
CA TRP A 265 9.67 6.24 -8.07
C TRP A 265 9.72 5.90 -6.59
N LEU A 266 10.91 5.85 -5.97
CA LEU A 266 11.04 5.65 -4.52
C LEU A 266 10.91 6.94 -3.72
N TRP A 267 10.98 8.11 -4.37
CA TRP A 267 10.77 9.40 -3.72
C TRP A 267 9.27 9.64 -3.53
N PRO A 268 8.81 10.08 -2.34
CA PRO A 268 7.40 10.33 -2.08
C PRO A 268 6.91 11.62 -2.76
N ALA A 269 6.73 11.58 -4.07
CA ALA A 269 6.11 12.65 -4.85
C ALA A 269 4.57 12.55 -4.84
N PRO A 270 3.85 13.68 -4.91
CA PRO A 270 2.39 13.70 -5.09
C PRO A 270 1.92 12.92 -6.32
N ALA A 271 0.66 12.46 -6.27
CA ALA A 271 0.05 11.72 -7.37
C ALA A 271 0.02 12.56 -8.67
N PRO A 272 0.40 11.99 -9.82
CA PRO A 272 0.22 12.64 -11.12
C PRO A 272 -1.27 12.82 -11.47
N GLY A 273 -1.59 13.93 -12.16
CA GLY A 273 -2.95 14.20 -12.63
C GLY A 273 -3.94 14.65 -11.56
N ASN A 274 -5.16 15.00 -11.97
CA ASN A 274 -6.16 15.66 -11.12
C ASN A 274 -7.16 14.71 -10.44
N GLY A 275 -7.06 13.41 -10.73
CA GLY A 275 -7.95 12.39 -10.16
C GLY A 275 -9.35 12.32 -10.79
N ILE A 276 -9.62 13.13 -11.83
CA ILE A 276 -10.92 13.25 -12.51
C ILE A 276 -10.82 12.66 -13.91
N ASN A 277 -9.74 12.98 -14.63
CA ASN A 277 -9.52 12.51 -16.00
C ASN A 277 -8.44 11.44 -16.00
N TYR A 278 -8.72 10.31 -16.65
CA TYR A 278 -7.77 9.21 -16.82
C TYR A 278 -7.64 8.87 -18.31
N PRO A 279 -6.42 8.59 -18.78
CA PRO A 279 -6.23 8.09 -20.13
C PRO A 279 -6.86 6.69 -20.27
N VAL A 280 -7.42 6.43 -21.44
CA VAL A 280 -8.10 5.18 -21.80
C VAL A 280 -7.44 4.53 -23.00
N ALA A 281 -7.58 3.22 -23.15
CA ALA A 281 -7.01 2.47 -24.27
C ALA A 281 -7.58 2.94 -25.61
N GLU A 282 -6.73 2.93 -26.64
CA GLU A 282 -7.11 3.37 -28.00
C GLU A 282 -8.27 2.52 -28.54
N GLY A 283 -9.23 3.18 -29.19
CA GLY A 283 -10.44 2.54 -29.73
C GLY A 283 -11.64 2.50 -28.77
N LEU A 284 -11.46 2.93 -27.51
CA LEU A 284 -12.53 3.05 -26.51
C LEU A 284 -13.00 4.48 -26.23
N SER A 285 -12.19 5.49 -26.57
CA SER A 285 -12.64 6.88 -26.66
C SER A 285 -13.35 7.06 -28.01
N LYS A 286 -14.68 7.20 -28.00
CA LYS A 286 -15.47 7.63 -29.17
C LYS A 286 -16.16 8.93 -28.89
#